data_AF-A0A026WI86-F1
#
_entry.id   AF-A0A026WI86-F1
#
_cell.length_a   1.000
_cell.length_b   1.000
_cell.length_c   1.000
_cell.angle_alpha   90.00
_cell.angle_beta   90.00
_cell.angle_gamma   90.00
#
_symmetry.space_group_name_H-M   'P 1'
#
loop_
_entity.id
_entity.type
_entity.pdbx_description
1 polymer ?
#
loop_
_entity_poly.entity_id
_entity_poly.type
_entity_poly.pdbx_seq_one_letter_code
_entity_poly.pdbx_strand_id
1 'polypeptide(L)'
;MARKIYLSCLLVIACILMHETMAQQTGDNLACTDPILPGIITDVCTTVSTHYGYNSQLHLCLPFQYTGCTIENIVSENDFNTIEDCENTCITTSDTPNTNAPNK
;
A
#
# COMPACT_ATOMS: atom_id res chain seq x y z
N MET A 1 -26.13 -42.01 16.79
CA MET A 1 -25.51 -40.83 17.45
C MET A 1 -24.07 -40.63 17.00
N ALA A 2 -23.20 -41.63 17.11
CA ALA A 2 -21.78 -41.52 16.72
C ALA A 2 -21.51 -41.06 15.27
N ARG A 3 -22.31 -41.49 14.29
CA ARG A 3 -22.15 -41.08 12.87
C ARG A 3 -22.50 -39.61 12.62
N LYS A 4 -23.47 -39.06 13.37
CA LYS A 4 -23.83 -37.63 13.32
C LYS A 4 -22.76 -36.79 14.01
N ILE A 5 -22.23 -37.28 15.13
CA ILE A 5 -21.09 -36.69 15.86
C ILE A 5 -19.83 -36.68 14.99
N TYR A 6 -19.54 -37.78 14.29
CA TYR A 6 -18.41 -37.88 13.37
C TYR A 6 -18.55 -36.94 12.17
N LEU A 7 -19.73 -36.86 11.55
CA LEU A 7 -20.00 -35.90 10.49
C LEU A 7 -19.86 -34.45 10.99
N SER A 8 -20.40 -34.13 12.17
CA SER A 8 -20.26 -32.78 12.74
C SER A 8 -18.81 -32.45 13.07
N CYS A 9 -18.04 -33.40 13.61
CA CYS A 9 -16.61 -33.19 13.88
C CYS A 9 -15.80 -32.99 12.59
N LEU A 10 -16.08 -33.74 11.54
CA LEU A 10 -15.42 -33.58 10.24
C LEU A 10 -15.69 -32.20 9.61
N LEU A 11 -16.94 -31.71 9.70
CA LEU A 11 -17.31 -30.39 9.19
C LEU A 11 -16.60 -29.26 9.96
N VAL A 12 -16.49 -29.38 11.29
CA VAL A 12 -15.78 -28.40 12.13
C VAL A 12 -14.28 -28.41 11.84
N ILE A 13 -13.65 -29.57 11.69
CA ILE A 13 -12.23 -29.69 11.33
C ILE A 13 -11.97 -29.10 9.94
N ALA A 14 -12.83 -29.37 8.96
CA ALA A 14 -12.73 -28.78 7.63
C ALA A 14 -12.86 -27.25 7.67
N CYS A 15 -13.79 -26.71 8.46
CA CYS A 15 -13.92 -25.26 8.66
C CYS A 15 -12.68 -24.65 9.31
N ILE A 16 -12.07 -25.30 10.32
CA ILE A 16 -10.84 -24.82 10.97
C ILE A 16 -9.67 -24.79 9.98
N LEU A 17 -9.52 -25.84 9.16
CA LEU A 17 -8.47 -25.91 8.12
C LEU A 17 -8.68 -24.88 7.00
N MET A 18 -9.93 -24.45 6.76
CA MET A 18 -10.25 -23.39 5.78
C MET A 18 -10.14 -21.98 6.38
N HIS A 19 -10.09 -21.83 7.71
CA HIS A 19 -10.01 -20.52 8.37
C HIS A 19 -8.59 -19.92 8.41
N GLU A 20 -7.58 -20.66 7.97
CA GLU A 20 -6.16 -20.24 7.92
C GLU A 20 -5.85 -19.25 6.78
N THR A 21 -6.84 -18.84 5.95
CA THR A 21 -6.58 -18.01 4.76
C THR A 21 -7.49 -16.81 4.60
N MET A 22 -7.73 -16.02 5.65
CA MET A 22 -8.38 -14.71 5.46
C MET A 22 -7.78 -13.63 6.37
N ALA A 23 -6.50 -13.32 6.17
CA ALA A 23 -6.07 -11.94 6.34
C ALA A 23 -6.67 -11.16 5.18
N GLN A 24 -7.62 -10.30 5.50
CA GLN A 24 -8.39 -9.49 4.58
C GLN A 24 -7.46 -8.68 3.66
N GLN A 25 -7.26 -9.15 2.43
CA GLN A 25 -6.84 -8.31 1.32
C GLN A 25 -8.02 -7.37 1.04
N THR A 26 -8.06 -6.24 1.75
CA THR A 26 -8.88 -5.10 1.34
C THR A 26 -8.38 -4.70 -0.04
N GLY A 27 -9.28 -4.62 -1.02
CA GLY A 27 -8.99 -4.35 -2.43
C GLY A 27 -8.53 -2.92 -2.72
N ASP A 28 -7.81 -2.30 -1.80
CA ASP A 28 -7.20 -0.98 -1.95
C ASP A 28 -5.69 -1.20 -1.98
N ASN A 29 -5.06 -0.85 -3.10
CA ASN A 29 -3.59 -0.88 -3.20
C ASN A 29 -3.03 0.19 -2.25
N LEU A 30 -2.57 -0.23 -1.08
CA LEU A 30 -2.09 0.65 -0.01
C LEU A 30 -0.94 1.56 -0.52
N ALA A 31 -0.11 1.04 -1.42
CA ALA A 31 0.95 1.77 -2.10
C ALA A 31 0.48 2.99 -2.92
N CYS A 32 -0.81 3.08 -3.25
CA CYS A 32 -1.38 4.17 -4.04
C CYS A 32 -2.40 5.02 -3.26
N THR A 33 -2.79 4.58 -2.06
CA THR A 33 -3.85 5.21 -1.29
C THR A 33 -3.35 5.81 0.01
N ASP A 34 -2.21 5.32 0.53
CA ASP A 34 -1.54 5.92 1.67
C ASP A 34 -1.06 7.35 1.39
N PRO A 35 -0.94 8.17 2.44
CA PRO A 35 -0.34 9.49 2.31
C PRO A 35 1.16 9.39 1.97
N ILE A 36 1.64 10.35 1.19
CA ILE A 36 3.09 10.52 0.99
C ILE A 36 3.70 11.05 2.28
N LEU A 37 4.67 10.33 2.85
CA LEU A 37 5.33 10.67 4.11
C LEU A 37 6.84 10.93 3.93
N PRO A 38 7.30 12.20 3.95
CA PRO A 38 8.72 12.56 3.88
C PRO A 38 9.62 12.01 4.99
N GLY A 39 9.03 11.56 6.11
CA GLY A 39 9.77 11.18 7.31
C GLY A 39 10.16 12.37 8.19
N ILE A 40 10.99 12.10 9.21
CA ILE A 40 11.57 13.11 10.12
C ILE A 40 13.09 13.15 10.02
N ILE A 41 13.66 14.36 10.14
CA ILE A 41 15.11 14.55 10.25
C ILE A 41 15.50 14.39 11.72
N THR A 42 16.49 13.53 12.00
CA THR A 42 17.07 13.34 13.34
C THR A 42 18.59 13.22 13.24
N ASP A 43 19.30 13.17 14.37
CA ASP A 43 20.75 12.99 14.41
C ASP A 43 21.23 11.69 13.74
N VAL A 44 20.34 10.70 13.59
CA VAL A 44 20.62 9.42 12.91
C VAL A 44 20.11 9.41 11.47
N CYS A 45 19.13 10.26 11.15
CA CYS A 45 18.42 10.29 9.88
C CYS A 45 18.65 11.64 9.20
N THR A 46 19.89 11.88 8.76
CA THR A 46 20.31 13.11 8.09
C THR A 46 20.42 12.96 6.57
N THR A 47 20.39 11.73 6.08
CA THR A 47 20.48 11.44 4.65
C THR A 47 19.12 11.65 4.01
N VAL A 48 19.07 12.50 3.00
CA VAL A 48 17.86 12.76 2.23
C VAL A 48 18.01 12.14 0.84
N SER A 49 17.03 11.33 0.44
CA SER A 49 16.92 10.77 -0.91
C SER A 49 15.65 11.25 -1.58
N THR A 50 15.64 11.28 -2.91
CA THR A 50 14.43 11.54 -3.68
C THR A 50 13.68 10.23 -3.88
N HIS A 51 12.43 10.21 -3.45
CA HIS A 51 11.48 9.13 -3.64
C HIS A 51 10.26 9.66 -4.39
N TYR A 52 9.35 8.78 -4.80
CA TYR A 52 8.16 9.12 -5.57
C TYR A 52 6.93 8.55 -4.88
N GLY A 53 5.83 9.29 -4.89
CA GLY A 53 4.55 8.83 -4.35
C GLY A 53 3.39 9.27 -5.23
N TYR A 54 2.35 8.45 -5.31
CA TYR A 54 1.16 8.70 -6.09
C TYR A 54 0.25 9.73 -5.41
N ASN A 55 -0.13 10.76 -6.16
CA ASN A 55 -1.14 11.73 -5.78
C ASN A 55 -2.43 11.44 -6.54
N SER A 56 -3.42 10.87 -5.85
CA SER A 56 -4.72 10.50 -6.43
C SER A 56 -5.58 11.67 -6.86
N GLN A 57 -5.34 12.89 -6.34
CA GLN A 57 -6.07 14.09 -6.79
C GLN A 57 -5.57 14.60 -8.14
N LEU A 58 -4.27 14.44 -8.39
CA LEU A 58 -3.62 14.84 -9.63
C LEU A 58 -3.50 13.69 -10.64
N HIS A 59 -3.73 12.46 -10.19
CA HIS A 59 -3.45 11.23 -10.95
C HIS A 59 -2.01 11.19 -11.47
N LEU A 60 -1.05 11.58 -10.62
CA LEU A 60 0.37 11.67 -10.97
C LEU A 60 1.26 11.15 -9.84
N CYS A 61 2.39 10.54 -10.22
CA CYS A 61 3.50 10.26 -9.33
C CYS A 61 4.37 11.51 -9.14
N LEU A 62 4.53 11.96 -7.91
CA LEU A 62 5.27 13.17 -7.57
C LEU A 62 6.55 12.84 -6.77
N PRO A 63 7.66 13.52 -7.02
CA PRO A 63 8.86 13.37 -6.21
C PRO A 63 8.67 14.01 -4.83
N PHE A 64 9.22 13.38 -3.79
CA PHE A 64 9.34 13.94 -2.45
C PHE A 64 10.71 13.60 -1.84
N GLN A 65 11.11 14.36 -0.82
CA GLN A 65 12.34 14.12 -0.08
C GLN A 65 12.06 13.16 1.07
N TYR A 66 12.70 12.00 1.06
CA TYR A 66 12.60 11.00 2.12
C TYR A 66 13.86 11.06 3.00
N THR A 67 13.65 11.16 4.32
CA THR A 67 14.75 11.31 5.29
C THR A 67 15.29 9.97 5.81
N GLY A 68 14.76 8.85 5.32
CA GLY A 68 15.18 7.50 5.75
C GLY A 68 14.51 7.02 7.04
N CYS A 69 13.75 7.88 7.73
CA CYS A 69 13.13 7.55 9.01
C CYS A 69 11.65 7.90 9.03
N THR A 70 10.86 6.94 9.48
CA THR A 70 9.42 7.08 9.64
C THR A 70 9.06 7.87 10.89
N ILE A 71 7.84 8.41 10.91
CA ILE A 71 7.30 9.15 12.06
C ILE A 71 6.52 8.16 12.91
N GLU A 72 6.84 8.04 14.21
CA GLU A 72 6.01 7.30 15.20
C GLU A 72 5.52 5.90 14.77
N ASN A 73 6.40 5.07 14.17
CA ASN A 73 6.07 3.73 13.63
C ASN A 73 5.02 3.72 12.49
N ILE A 74 4.72 4.87 11.90
CA ILE A 74 3.83 5.00 10.75
C ILE A 74 4.64 4.73 9.49
N VAL A 75 4.32 3.63 8.81
CA VAL A 75 4.90 3.28 7.51
C VAL A 75 3.85 3.58 6.45
N SER A 76 4.25 4.26 5.38
CA SER A 76 3.43 4.45 4.19
C SER A 76 3.99 3.54 3.10
N GLU A 77 3.12 2.80 2.42
CA GLU A 77 3.52 2.04 1.23
C GLU A 77 3.60 2.93 -0.02
N ASN A 78 3.13 4.18 0.06
CA ASN A 78 3.17 5.16 -1.03
C ASN A 78 4.55 5.83 -1.11
N ASP A 79 5.56 4.98 -1.31
CA ASP A 79 6.97 5.33 -1.33
C ASP A 79 7.74 4.44 -2.34
N PHE A 80 8.13 5.03 -3.46
CA PHE A 80 8.81 4.35 -4.56
C PHE A 80 10.19 4.97 -4.84
N ASN A 81 11.19 4.14 -5.15
CA ASN A 81 12.54 4.61 -5.47
C ASN A 81 12.64 5.27 -6.84
N THR A 82 11.77 4.90 -7.79
CA THR A 82 11.75 5.43 -9.15
C THR A 82 10.36 5.87 -9.56
N ILE A 83 10.29 6.82 -10.49
CA ILE A 83 9.01 7.26 -11.06
C ILE A 83 8.32 6.11 -11.81
N GLU A 84 9.08 5.27 -12.51
CA GLU A 84 8.56 4.12 -13.27
C GLU A 84 7.89 3.10 -12.35
N ASP A 85 8.48 2.79 -11.18
CA ASP A 85 7.87 1.88 -10.21
C ASP A 85 6.54 2.42 -9.68
N CYS A 86 6.47 3.72 -9.41
CA CYS A 86 5.24 4.37 -8.96
C CYS A 86 4.16 4.35 -10.06
N GLU A 87 4.52 4.75 -11.29
CA GLU A 87 3.58 4.82 -12.41
C GLU A 87 3.06 3.43 -12.77
N ASN A 88 3.93 2.42 -12.86
CA ASN A 88 3.54 1.05 -13.15
C ASN A 88 2.65 0.44 -12.06
N THR A 89 2.80 0.89 -10.81
CA THR A 89 2.03 0.37 -9.67
C THR A 89 0.67 1.06 -9.52
N CYS A 90 0.62 2.37 -9.74
CA CYS A 90 -0.52 3.21 -9.34
C CYS A 90 -1.28 3.86 -10.49
N ILE A 91 -0.70 4.00 -11.68
CA ILE A 91 -1.39 4.58 -12.82
C ILE A 91 -2.00 3.46 -13.64
N THR A 92 -3.33 3.35 -13.59
CA THR A 92 -4.07 2.41 -14.44
C THR A 92 -4.47 3.08 -15.75
N THR A 93 -4.85 2.29 -16.76
CA THR A 93 -5.28 2.83 -18.06
C THR A 93 -6.54 3.70 -17.99
N SER A 94 -7.28 3.68 -16.87
CA SER A 94 -8.39 4.59 -16.57
C SER A 94 -7.96 5.93 -15.98
N ASP A 95 -6.72 6.06 -15.49
CA ASP A 95 -6.18 7.29 -14.89
C ASP A 95 -5.53 8.22 -15.93
N THR A 96 -5.96 8.16 -17.20
CA THR A 96 -5.41 9.01 -18.27
C THR A 96 -5.37 10.48 -17.81
N PRO A 97 -4.23 11.18 -17.96
CA PRO A 97 -4.11 12.56 -17.56
C PRO A 97 -5.18 13.37 -18.27
N ASN A 98 -6.05 14.03 -17.50
CA ASN A 98 -6.80 15.14 -18.04
C ASN A 98 -5.75 16.16 -18.50
N THR A 99 -5.60 16.34 -19.82
CA THR A 99 -4.65 17.24 -20.49
C THR A 99 -4.87 18.73 -20.20
N ASN A 100 -5.52 19.07 -19.08
CA ASN A 100 -5.80 20.42 -18.61
C ASN A 100 -5.24 20.70 -17.20
N ALA A 101 -4.18 20.01 -16.74
CA ALA A 101 -3.44 20.45 -15.57
C ALA A 101 -2.60 21.69 -15.93
N PRO A 102 -2.83 22.86 -15.31
CA PRO A 102 -2.03 24.05 -15.59
C PRO A 102 -0.65 23.87 -14.97
N ASN A 103 0.39 24.00 -15.81
CA ASN A 103 1.77 24.21 -15.36
C ASN A 103 1.76 25.32 -14.29
N LYS A 104 2.20 25.00 -13.07
CA LYS A 104 2.51 26.01 -12.05
C LYS A 104 3.89 25.76 -11.48
#